data_AF-A0A419J2F2-F1
#
_entry.id   AF-A0A419J2F2-F1
#
_cell.length_a   1.000
_cell.length_b   1.000
_cell.length_c   1.000
_cell.angle_alpha   90.00
_cell.angle_beta   90.00
_cell.angle_gamma   90.00
#
_symmetry.space_group_name_H-M   'P 1'
#
loop_
_entity.id
_entity.type
_entity.pdbx_description
1 polymer ?
#
loop_
_entity_poly.entity_id
_entity_poly.type
_entity_poly.pdbx_seq_one_letter_code
_entity_poly.pdbx_strand_id
1 'polypeptide(L)'
;MLIISFILSILLVPSLADAWGPLTHIYLGYQIIDFGAALVPAGIYSIIKKYRSDFLYGNVSADIILGRRFQTFESNSHSWEIAWKVLGSAKTDRQKAFAYGYLMHLCADTVAHNMERSRIPFIHSILEIKSDSIIDKKYRRIMKRLDKRMQMKNDIFLEKRLQSLFFSFKTNKRIFNGILVLSRIPNYTPLSNFIDGRFPYEIPVENIYTFQQEALTRMIELLNNGRESQVLKEHPLGRYQRKAS
;
A
#
# COMPACT_ATOMS: atom_id res chain seq x y z
N MET A 1 -5.61 16.38 25.26
CA MET A 1 -4.15 16.59 25.03
C MET A 1 -3.40 15.28 24.81
N LEU A 2 -3.56 14.25 25.65
CA LEU A 2 -2.89 12.94 25.47
C LEU A 2 -3.25 12.20 24.18
N ILE A 3 -4.52 12.21 23.73
CA ILE A 3 -4.93 11.53 22.48
C ILE A 3 -4.34 12.24 21.25
N ILE A 4 -4.33 13.58 21.26
CA ILE A 4 -3.75 14.39 20.18
C ILE A 4 -2.22 14.21 20.17
N SER A 5 -1.59 14.20 21.33
CA SER A 5 -0.16 13.90 21.48
C SER A 5 0.19 12.47 21.03
N PHE A 6 -0.67 11.49 21.31
CA PHE A 6 -0.50 10.10 20.86
C PHE A 6 -0.67 9.97 19.34
N ILE A 7 -1.67 10.63 18.76
CA ILE A 7 -1.88 10.67 17.31
C ILE A 7 -0.73 11.40 16.61
N LEU A 8 -0.28 12.55 17.15
CA LEU A 8 0.90 13.26 16.70
C LEU A 8 2.16 12.40 16.84
N SER A 9 2.31 11.63 17.93
CA SER A 9 3.43 10.71 18.08
C SER A 9 3.38 9.56 17.09
N ILE A 10 2.19 9.07 16.68
CA ILE A 10 2.07 8.07 15.61
C ILE A 10 2.41 8.70 14.24
N LEU A 11 2.06 9.96 14.01
CA LEU A 11 2.43 10.71 12.81
C LEU A 11 3.91 11.09 12.78
N LEU A 12 4.54 11.22 13.95
CA LEU A 12 5.97 11.53 14.14
C LEU A 12 6.83 10.29 14.32
N VAL A 13 6.23 9.11 14.52
CA VAL A 13 6.92 7.84 14.27
C VAL A 13 7.17 7.87 12.77
N PRO A 14 8.42 8.00 12.30
CA PRO A 14 8.68 7.89 10.89
C PRO A 14 8.01 6.61 10.43
N SER A 15 7.18 6.67 9.40
CA SER A 15 6.88 5.45 8.64
C SER A 15 8.25 5.01 8.15
N LEU A 16 8.90 4.15 8.94
CA LEU A 16 10.16 3.53 8.60
C LEU A 16 9.86 2.49 7.53
N ALA A 17 9.15 2.87 6.49
CA ALA A 17 8.72 2.04 5.42
C ALA A 17 8.50 2.96 4.25
N ASP A 18 9.33 2.76 3.25
CA ASP A 18 9.42 3.61 2.09
C ASP A 18 8.31 3.14 1.12
N ALA A 19 7.06 3.54 1.40
CA ALA A 19 5.87 3.04 0.72
C ALA A 19 4.99 4.19 0.20
N TRP A 20 3.95 3.86 -0.57
CA TRP A 20 2.97 4.86 -0.98
C TRP A 20 1.92 5.12 0.10
N GLY A 21 1.28 6.29 0.06
CA GLY A 21 0.13 6.58 0.91
C GLY A 21 -1.11 5.74 0.53
N PRO A 22 -2.07 5.53 1.45
CA PRO A 22 -3.25 4.70 1.19
C PRO A 22 -4.10 5.19 0.02
N LEU A 23 -4.17 6.52 -0.21
CA LEU A 23 -4.97 7.06 -1.30
C LEU A 23 -4.30 6.79 -2.67
N THR A 24 -2.98 6.85 -2.72
CA THR A 24 -2.18 6.47 -3.89
C THR A 24 -2.37 4.99 -4.23
N HIS A 25 -2.35 4.09 -3.25
CA HIS A 25 -2.67 2.68 -3.49
C HIS A 25 -4.10 2.47 -4.01
N ILE A 26 -5.11 3.19 -3.48
CA ILE A 26 -6.47 3.11 -4.03
C ILE A 26 -6.51 3.59 -5.48
N TYR A 27 -5.78 4.66 -5.80
CA TYR A 27 -5.64 5.16 -7.16
C TYR A 27 -5.04 4.09 -8.08
N LEU A 28 -3.86 3.57 -7.74
CA LEU A 28 -3.14 2.58 -8.55
C LEU A 28 -3.97 1.31 -8.77
N GLY A 29 -4.58 0.79 -7.71
CA GLY A 29 -5.48 -0.37 -7.81
C GLY A 29 -6.69 -0.09 -8.69
N TYR A 30 -7.27 1.12 -8.60
CA TYR A 30 -8.38 1.48 -9.47
C TYR A 30 -7.96 1.54 -10.94
N GLN A 31 -6.77 2.04 -11.27
CA GLN A 31 -6.28 2.06 -12.65
C GLN A 31 -6.18 0.64 -13.24
N ILE A 32 -5.72 -0.35 -12.46
CA ILE A 32 -5.71 -1.76 -12.91
C ILE A 32 -7.11 -2.27 -13.26
N ILE A 33 -8.14 -1.89 -12.48
CA ILE A 33 -9.53 -2.23 -12.79
C ILE A 33 -9.99 -1.54 -14.09
N ASP A 34 -9.56 -0.31 -14.32
CA ASP A 34 -9.98 0.55 -15.43
C ASP A 34 -9.35 0.15 -16.76
N PHE A 35 -8.05 -0.17 -16.76
CA PHE A 35 -7.36 -0.76 -17.91
C PHE A 35 -8.01 -2.06 -18.38
N GLY A 36 -8.45 -2.85 -17.39
CA GLY A 36 -9.22 -4.06 -17.58
C GLY A 36 -8.58 -5.10 -18.49
N ALA A 37 -9.41 -5.80 -19.28
CA ALA A 37 -8.98 -6.96 -20.06
C ALA A 37 -7.98 -6.63 -21.18
N ALA A 38 -7.77 -5.35 -21.50
CA ALA A 38 -6.79 -4.94 -22.50
C ALA A 38 -5.36 -5.16 -22.01
N LEU A 39 -5.10 -5.02 -20.71
CA LEU A 39 -3.76 -5.13 -20.11
C LEU A 39 -3.67 -6.19 -19.00
N VAL A 40 -4.79 -6.65 -18.47
CA VAL A 40 -4.84 -7.66 -17.39
C VAL A 40 -5.35 -9.00 -17.94
N PRO A 41 -4.72 -10.15 -17.63
CA PRO A 41 -5.18 -11.45 -18.09
C PRO A 41 -6.66 -11.69 -17.78
N ALA A 42 -7.41 -12.15 -18.77
CA ALA A 42 -8.88 -12.20 -18.73
C ALA A 42 -9.42 -12.97 -17.50
N GLY A 43 -8.78 -14.08 -17.12
CA GLY A 43 -9.16 -14.86 -15.94
C GLY A 43 -9.02 -14.05 -14.65
N ILE A 44 -7.91 -13.34 -14.47
CA ILE A 44 -7.66 -12.48 -13.31
C ILE A 44 -8.61 -11.28 -13.32
N TYR A 45 -8.75 -10.62 -14.47
CA TYR A 45 -9.63 -9.47 -14.62
C TYR A 45 -11.09 -9.80 -14.28
N SER A 46 -11.59 -10.98 -14.68
CA SER A 46 -12.96 -11.40 -14.38
C SER A 46 -13.25 -11.41 -12.87
N ILE A 47 -12.27 -11.87 -12.07
CA ILE A 47 -12.33 -11.92 -10.61
C ILE A 47 -12.26 -10.51 -10.02
N ILE A 48 -11.26 -9.72 -10.44
CA ILE A 48 -11.05 -8.35 -9.96
C ILE A 48 -12.26 -7.47 -10.28
N LYS A 49 -12.82 -7.55 -11.50
CA LYS A 49 -13.98 -6.78 -11.94
C LYS A 49 -15.25 -7.14 -11.17
N LYS A 50 -15.43 -8.41 -10.82
CA LYS A 50 -16.58 -8.88 -10.03
C LYS A 50 -16.46 -8.48 -8.56
N TYR A 51 -15.26 -8.50 -8.00
CA TYR A 51 -14.98 -8.26 -6.57
C TYR A 51 -14.05 -7.05 -6.36
N ARG A 52 -14.38 -5.93 -7.02
CA ARG A 52 -13.56 -4.70 -7.02
C ARG A 52 -13.25 -4.19 -5.62
N SER A 53 -14.23 -4.20 -4.72
CA SER A 53 -14.03 -3.70 -3.35
C SER A 53 -13.10 -4.59 -2.54
N ASP A 54 -13.15 -5.91 -2.73
CA ASP A 54 -12.22 -6.86 -2.11
C ASP A 54 -10.79 -6.61 -2.62
N PHE A 55 -10.63 -6.45 -3.94
CA PHE A 55 -9.33 -6.12 -4.56
C PHE A 55 -8.76 -4.78 -4.08
N LEU A 56 -9.54 -3.69 -4.14
CA LEU A 56 -9.09 -2.37 -3.68
C LEU A 56 -8.75 -2.37 -2.20
N TYR A 57 -9.48 -3.15 -1.39
CA TYR A 57 -9.16 -3.30 0.01
C TYR A 57 -7.86 -4.07 0.22
N GLY A 58 -7.64 -5.17 -0.51
CA GLY A 58 -6.36 -5.88 -0.51
C GLY A 58 -5.18 -4.97 -0.83
N ASN A 59 -5.37 -4.06 -1.80
CA ASN A 59 -4.35 -3.11 -2.24
C ASN A 59 -3.94 -2.06 -1.20
N VAL A 60 -4.65 -1.95 -0.07
CA VAL A 60 -4.27 -1.10 1.07
C VAL A 60 -4.02 -1.89 2.33
N SER A 61 -4.29 -3.20 2.35
CA SER A 61 -4.35 -3.99 3.59
C SER A 61 -3.00 -4.54 4.04
N ALA A 62 -1.94 -4.48 3.22
CA ALA A 62 -0.62 -4.92 3.65
C ALA A 62 -0.08 -4.08 4.81
N ASP A 63 -0.42 -2.78 4.84
CA ASP A 63 -0.08 -1.83 5.90
C ASP A 63 -0.84 -2.04 7.23
N ILE A 64 -1.72 -3.03 7.33
CA ILE A 64 -2.39 -3.33 8.62
C ILE A 64 -1.36 -3.71 9.68
N ILE A 65 -0.31 -4.46 9.34
CA ILE A 65 0.70 -4.93 10.30
C ILE A 65 1.78 -3.85 10.51
N LEU A 66 1.82 -3.29 11.72
CA LEU A 66 2.84 -2.33 12.12
C LEU A 66 4.14 -3.01 12.56
N GLY A 67 5.23 -2.24 12.55
CA GLY A 67 6.54 -2.72 13.00
C GLY A 67 7.17 -3.73 12.05
N ARG A 68 6.76 -3.74 10.77
CA ARG A 68 7.23 -4.66 9.74
C ARG A 68 8.76 -4.71 9.56
N ARG A 69 9.49 -3.62 9.80
CA ARG A 69 10.97 -3.65 9.75
C ARG A 69 11.61 -4.55 10.83
N PHE A 70 10.89 -4.85 11.89
CA PHE A 70 11.34 -5.75 12.96
C PHE A 70 10.90 -7.21 12.74
N GLN A 71 10.08 -7.49 11.71
CA GLN A 71 9.70 -8.85 11.32
C GLN A 71 10.89 -9.56 10.68
N THR A 72 11.01 -10.86 10.96
CA THR A 72 11.92 -11.71 10.18
C THR A 72 11.49 -11.69 8.73
N PHE A 73 12.43 -11.88 7.81
CA PHE A 73 12.18 -11.87 6.37
C PHE A 73 11.01 -12.79 5.98
N GLU A 74 10.97 -13.98 6.57
CA GLU A 74 9.97 -15.03 6.32
C GLU A 74 8.56 -14.68 6.85
N SER A 75 8.47 -13.84 7.88
CA SER A 75 7.21 -13.44 8.50
C SER A 75 6.73 -12.05 8.10
N ASN A 76 7.50 -11.37 7.24
CA ASN A 76 7.26 -9.99 6.89
C ASN A 76 6.03 -9.84 6.02
N SER A 77 5.08 -9.00 6.45
CA SER A 77 3.89 -8.65 5.67
C SER A 77 4.21 -8.12 4.27
N HIS A 78 5.37 -7.48 4.07
CA HIS A 78 5.79 -6.94 2.78
C HIS A 78 6.86 -7.82 2.12
N SER A 79 6.67 -9.15 2.17
CA SER A 79 7.47 -10.11 1.41
C SER A 79 6.65 -10.76 0.30
N TRP A 80 7.31 -11.05 -0.82
CA TRP A 80 6.69 -11.77 -1.93
C TRP A 80 6.17 -13.14 -1.50
N GLU A 81 6.91 -13.85 -0.64
CA GLU A 81 6.50 -15.16 -0.13
C GLU A 81 5.15 -15.09 0.59
N ILE A 82 4.97 -14.11 1.48
CA ILE A 82 3.72 -13.90 2.19
C ILE A 82 2.59 -13.54 1.22
N ALA A 83 2.82 -12.63 0.27
CA ALA A 83 1.80 -12.26 -0.70
C ALA A 83 1.36 -13.46 -1.58
N TRP A 84 2.32 -14.28 -2.04
CA TRP A 84 2.01 -15.50 -2.77
C TRP A 84 1.31 -16.55 -1.91
N LYS A 85 1.63 -16.64 -0.61
CA LYS A 85 0.94 -17.51 0.34
C LYS A 85 -0.49 -17.06 0.60
N VAL A 86 -0.72 -15.75 0.70
CA VAL A 86 -2.06 -15.15 0.78
C VAL A 86 -2.86 -15.55 -0.46
N LEU A 87 -2.31 -15.36 -1.67
CA LEU A 87 -2.97 -15.77 -2.92
C LEU A 87 -3.23 -17.28 -3.00
N GLY A 88 -2.22 -18.11 -2.71
CA GLY A 88 -2.34 -19.57 -2.76
C GLY A 88 -3.32 -20.15 -1.73
N SER A 89 -3.59 -19.44 -0.65
CA SER A 89 -4.56 -19.85 0.38
C SER A 89 -6.00 -19.42 0.11
N ALA A 90 -6.24 -18.63 -0.94
CA ALA A 90 -7.56 -18.13 -1.30
C ALA A 90 -8.47 -19.26 -1.81
N LYS A 91 -9.59 -19.48 -1.12
CA LYS A 91 -10.57 -20.54 -1.45
C LYS A 91 -11.77 -20.03 -2.25
N THR A 92 -11.95 -18.71 -2.30
CA THR A 92 -13.06 -18.06 -3.00
C THR A 92 -12.55 -16.96 -3.91
N ASP A 93 -13.30 -16.62 -4.95
CA ASP A 93 -12.91 -15.53 -5.84
C ASP A 93 -12.84 -14.17 -5.14
N ARG A 94 -13.60 -13.96 -4.05
CA ARG A 94 -13.45 -12.77 -3.19
C ARG A 94 -12.07 -12.71 -2.54
N GLN A 95 -11.63 -13.82 -1.96
CA GLN A 95 -10.29 -13.92 -1.37
C GLN A 95 -9.19 -13.81 -2.42
N LYS A 96 -9.41 -14.36 -3.63
CA LYS A 96 -8.46 -14.20 -4.74
C LYS A 96 -8.37 -12.73 -5.16
N ALA A 97 -9.49 -12.03 -5.30
CA ALA A 97 -9.51 -10.60 -5.60
C ALA A 97 -8.75 -9.80 -4.54
N PHE A 98 -9.02 -10.06 -3.26
CA PHE A 98 -8.28 -9.45 -2.15
C PHE A 98 -6.78 -9.75 -2.23
N ALA A 99 -6.39 -11.00 -2.49
CA ALA A 99 -4.99 -11.39 -2.57
C ALA A 99 -4.26 -10.78 -3.78
N TYR A 100 -4.93 -10.64 -4.93
CA TYR A 100 -4.39 -9.88 -6.06
C TYR A 100 -4.17 -8.42 -5.68
N GLY A 101 -5.12 -7.81 -4.95
CA GLY A 101 -4.93 -6.47 -4.39
C GLY A 101 -3.70 -6.41 -3.50
N TYR A 102 -3.54 -7.37 -2.60
CA TYR A 102 -2.38 -7.45 -1.71
C TYR A 102 -1.05 -7.54 -2.48
N LEU A 103 -0.98 -8.38 -3.53
CA LEU A 103 0.19 -8.46 -4.41
C LEU A 103 0.48 -7.13 -5.12
N MET A 104 -0.56 -6.44 -5.57
CA MET A 104 -0.45 -5.15 -6.25
C MET A 104 0.07 -4.04 -5.33
N HIS A 105 -0.22 -4.11 -4.03
CA HIS A 105 0.34 -3.20 -3.03
C HIS A 105 1.86 -3.33 -2.98
N LEU A 106 2.35 -4.55 -2.75
CA LEU A 106 3.79 -4.83 -2.69
C LEU A 106 4.50 -4.48 -4.00
N CYS A 107 3.84 -4.71 -5.13
CA CYS A 107 4.36 -4.32 -6.44
C CYS A 107 4.56 -2.81 -6.57
N ALA A 108 3.56 -2.02 -6.17
CA ALA A 108 3.65 -0.57 -6.18
C ALA A 108 4.78 -0.06 -5.28
N ASP A 109 4.98 -0.67 -4.12
CA ASP A 109 6.02 -0.28 -3.18
C ASP A 109 7.44 -0.51 -3.72
N THR A 110 7.65 -1.48 -4.62
CA THR A 110 8.97 -1.64 -5.28
C THR A 110 9.45 -0.37 -5.97
N VAL A 111 8.52 0.48 -6.46
CA VAL A 111 8.86 1.76 -7.09
C VAL A 111 9.13 2.84 -6.08
N ALA A 112 8.36 2.90 -4.99
CA ALA A 112 8.54 3.89 -3.92
C ALA A 112 9.97 3.86 -3.38
N HIS A 113 10.59 2.69 -3.28
CA HIS A 113 11.99 2.54 -2.92
C HIS A 113 12.98 3.13 -3.93
N ASN A 114 12.69 3.02 -5.23
CA ASN A 114 13.57 3.56 -6.27
C ASN A 114 13.47 5.08 -6.37
N MET A 115 12.45 5.69 -5.76
CA MET A 115 12.34 7.15 -5.61
C MET A 115 13.45 7.72 -4.71
N GLU A 116 14.12 6.90 -3.88
CA GLU A 116 15.08 7.41 -2.89
C GLU A 116 16.48 6.80 -2.87
N ARG A 117 17.42 7.72 -3.14
CA ARG A 117 18.80 7.73 -2.64
C ARG A 117 19.06 8.96 -1.75
N SER A 118 18.05 9.49 -1.06
CA SER A 118 18.21 10.71 -0.24
C SER A 118 18.63 10.38 1.21
N ARG A 119 19.49 11.21 1.80
CA ARG A 119 20.01 11.06 3.18
C ARG A 119 19.17 11.82 4.23
N ILE A 120 18.01 12.33 3.84
CA ILE A 120 17.24 13.30 4.65
C ILE A 120 16.23 12.56 5.54
N PRO A 121 16.14 12.88 6.85
CA PRO A 121 15.12 12.32 7.72
C PRO A 121 13.69 12.69 7.26
N PHE A 122 12.74 11.75 7.34
CA PHE A 122 11.29 11.94 7.11
C PHE A 122 10.84 12.33 5.68
N ILE A 123 11.74 12.37 4.70
CA ILE A 123 11.41 12.70 3.30
C ILE A 123 10.42 11.70 2.68
N HIS A 124 10.44 10.44 3.10
CA HIS A 124 9.50 9.40 2.69
C HIS A 124 8.06 9.72 3.12
N SER A 125 7.87 10.08 4.40
CA SER A 125 6.56 10.47 4.91
C SER A 125 6.05 11.75 4.25
N ILE A 126 6.96 12.66 3.87
CA ILE A 126 6.63 13.84 3.05
C ILE A 126 6.16 13.41 1.65
N LEU A 127 6.85 12.47 1.02
CA LEU A 127 6.51 11.95 -0.29
C LEU A 127 5.15 11.24 -0.29
N GLU A 128 4.86 10.41 0.71
CA GLU A 128 3.54 9.78 0.90
C GLU A 128 2.43 10.84 0.95
N ILE A 129 2.61 11.87 1.77
CA ILE A 129 1.65 12.97 1.94
C ILE A 129 1.45 13.73 0.63
N LYS A 130 2.55 14.06 -0.08
CA LYS A 130 2.50 14.77 -1.35
C LYS A 130 1.85 13.92 -2.45
N SER A 131 2.15 12.63 -2.48
CA SER A 131 1.56 11.70 -3.44
C SER A 131 0.06 11.55 -3.22
N ASP A 132 -0.40 11.43 -1.98
CA ASP A 132 -1.83 11.38 -1.65
C ASP A 132 -2.53 12.73 -1.89
N SER A 133 -1.82 13.87 -1.78
CA SER A 133 -2.42 15.21 -1.95
C SER A 133 -2.82 15.50 -3.41
N ILE A 134 -2.09 14.94 -4.38
CA ILE A 134 -2.35 15.13 -5.81
C ILE A 134 -3.41 14.18 -6.38
N ILE A 135 -3.85 13.17 -5.61
CA ILE A 135 -4.86 12.21 -6.04
C ILE A 135 -6.27 12.84 -6.05
N ASP A 136 -6.99 12.62 -7.14
CA ASP A 136 -8.35 13.15 -7.32
C ASP A 136 -9.33 12.71 -6.21
N LYS A 137 -10.26 13.61 -5.86
CA LYS A 137 -11.27 13.41 -4.82
C LYS A 137 -12.15 12.16 -5.06
N LYS A 138 -12.28 11.66 -6.30
CA LYS A 138 -13.04 10.44 -6.63
C LYS A 138 -12.48 9.20 -5.95
N TYR A 139 -11.16 9.04 -5.87
CA TYR A 139 -10.52 7.88 -5.22
C TYR A 139 -10.74 7.90 -3.72
N ARG A 140 -10.78 9.09 -3.13
CA ARG A 140 -11.14 9.28 -1.73
C ARG A 140 -12.58 8.85 -1.45
N ARG A 141 -13.53 9.15 -2.36
CA ARG A 141 -14.92 8.68 -2.26
C ARG A 141 -15.00 7.16 -2.39
N ILE A 142 -14.21 6.56 -3.29
CA ILE A 142 -14.13 5.10 -3.45
C ILE A 142 -13.65 4.45 -2.14
N MET A 143 -12.54 4.93 -1.57
CA MET A 143 -12.00 4.43 -0.31
C MET A 143 -12.99 4.56 0.86
N LYS A 144 -13.76 5.65 0.92
CA LYS A 144 -14.83 5.85 1.93
C LYS A 144 -15.99 4.86 1.80
N ARG A 145 -16.26 4.38 0.58
CA ARG A 145 -17.39 3.48 0.26
C ARG A 145 -17.05 2.00 0.39
N LEU A 146 -15.80 1.65 0.73
CA LEU A 146 -15.44 0.25 0.98
C LEU A 146 -16.28 -0.31 2.14
N ASP A 147 -17.04 -1.37 1.85
CA ASP A 147 -17.96 -1.99 2.82
C ASP A 147 -17.22 -2.55 4.04
N LYS A 148 -17.75 -2.27 5.24
CA LYS A 148 -17.13 -2.71 6.50
C LYS A 148 -17.25 -4.23 6.71
N ARG A 149 -18.34 -4.86 6.25
CA ARG A 149 -18.51 -6.32 6.41
C ARG A 149 -17.52 -7.08 5.52
N MET A 150 -17.30 -6.60 4.30
CA MET A 150 -16.25 -7.08 3.39
C MET A 150 -14.87 -6.94 4.02
N GLN A 151 -14.54 -5.76 4.56
CA GLN A 151 -13.25 -5.53 5.24
C GLN A 151 -13.04 -6.55 6.37
N MET A 152 -14.03 -6.71 7.25
CA MET A 152 -13.96 -7.66 8.36
C MET A 152 -13.74 -9.12 7.91
N LYS A 153 -14.39 -9.55 6.82
CA LYS A 153 -14.19 -10.90 6.28
C LYS A 153 -12.78 -11.10 5.75
N ASN A 154 -12.24 -10.10 5.06
CA ASN A 154 -10.88 -10.14 4.52
C ASN A 154 -9.81 -9.97 5.62
N ASP A 155 -10.12 -9.24 6.69
CA ASP A 155 -9.30 -9.14 7.89
C ASP A 155 -9.13 -10.50 8.56
N ILE A 156 -10.23 -11.23 8.78
CA ILE A 156 -10.20 -12.60 9.34
C ILE A 156 -9.42 -13.55 8.43
N PHE A 157 -9.50 -13.35 7.11
CA PHE A 157 -8.72 -14.13 6.16
C PHE A 157 -7.22 -13.83 6.27
N LEU A 158 -6.85 -12.55 6.37
CA LEU A 158 -5.46 -12.09 6.44
C LEU A 158 -4.81 -12.39 7.80
N GLU A 159 -5.52 -12.19 8.90
CA GLU A 159 -5.06 -12.43 10.28
C GLU A 159 -4.55 -13.87 10.45
N LYS A 160 -5.20 -14.84 9.82
CA LYS A 160 -4.79 -16.25 9.89
C LYS A 160 -3.46 -16.54 9.17
N ARG A 161 -2.87 -15.56 8.47
CA ARG A 161 -1.71 -15.71 7.59
C ARG A 161 -0.56 -14.79 7.91
N LEU A 162 -0.82 -13.68 8.59
CA LEU A 162 0.20 -12.75 9.05
C LEU A 162 0.55 -13.01 10.51
N GLN A 163 1.83 -12.93 10.83
CA GLN A 163 2.29 -12.85 12.21
C GLN A 163 2.34 -11.39 12.62
N SER A 164 1.96 -11.09 13.85
CA SER A 164 2.02 -9.74 14.42
C SER A 164 3.01 -9.72 15.59
N LEU A 165 4.00 -8.84 15.54
CA LEU A 165 5.06 -8.81 16.56
C LEU A 165 4.66 -8.07 17.83
N PHE A 166 4.33 -6.78 17.71
CA PHE A 166 4.17 -5.89 18.87
C PHE A 166 2.72 -5.82 19.38
N PHE A 167 1.76 -6.02 18.48
CA PHE A 167 0.34 -5.78 18.76
C PHE A 167 -0.50 -6.91 18.17
N SER A 168 -1.65 -7.20 18.78
CA SER A 168 -2.65 -8.08 18.15
C SER A 168 -3.13 -7.51 16.81
N PHE A 169 -3.62 -8.36 15.92
CA PHE A 169 -4.19 -7.93 14.64
C PHE A 169 -5.29 -6.87 14.84
N LYS A 170 -6.14 -7.03 15.86
CA LYS A 170 -7.18 -6.05 16.21
C LYS A 170 -6.61 -4.66 16.54
N THR A 171 -5.51 -4.59 17.29
CA THR A 171 -4.87 -3.31 17.65
C THR A 171 -4.20 -2.68 16.43
N ASN A 172 -3.45 -3.48 15.67
CA ASN A 172 -2.88 -3.10 14.37
C ASN A 172 -3.95 -2.51 13.44
N LYS A 173 -5.08 -3.22 13.28
CA LYS A 173 -6.22 -2.79 12.47
C LYS A 173 -6.84 -1.48 12.96
N ARG A 174 -6.90 -1.26 14.29
CA ARG A 174 -7.41 0.01 14.85
C ARG A 174 -6.53 1.19 14.46
N ILE A 175 -5.21 1.01 14.52
CA ILE A 175 -4.25 2.06 14.13
C ILE A 175 -4.33 2.31 12.62
N PHE A 176 -4.29 1.25 11.81
CA PHE A 176 -4.45 1.33 10.36
C PHE A 176 -5.74 2.06 9.96
N ASN A 177 -6.87 1.77 10.62
CA ASN A 177 -8.12 2.50 10.37
C ASN A 177 -8.01 3.99 10.70
N GLY A 178 -7.20 4.36 11.70
CA GLY A 178 -6.88 5.76 11.99
C GLY A 178 -6.15 6.43 10.83
N ILE A 179 -5.13 5.77 10.27
CA ILE A 179 -4.38 6.25 9.09
C ILE A 179 -5.33 6.42 7.89
N LEU A 180 -6.18 5.42 7.61
CA LEU A 180 -7.18 5.53 6.54
C LEU A 180 -8.16 6.69 6.75
N VAL A 181 -8.51 7.02 7.99
CA VAL A 181 -9.37 8.18 8.31
C VAL A 181 -8.65 9.48 8.00
N LEU A 182 -7.35 9.58 8.24
CA LEU A 182 -6.57 10.75 7.86
C LEU A 182 -6.56 10.92 6.34
N SER A 183 -6.26 9.86 5.56
CA SER A 183 -6.26 9.89 4.08
C SER A 183 -7.63 10.25 3.46
N ARG A 184 -8.70 10.20 4.26
CA ARG A 184 -10.07 10.60 3.88
C ARG A 184 -10.35 12.09 4.07
N ILE A 185 -9.46 12.86 4.69
CA ILE A 185 -9.63 14.29 4.91
C ILE A 185 -9.36 15.03 3.58
N PRO A 186 -10.25 15.93 3.14
CA PRO A 186 -10.14 16.56 1.82
C PRO A 186 -9.03 17.60 1.70
N ASN A 187 -8.60 18.20 2.83
CA ASN A 187 -7.68 19.33 2.85
C ASN A 187 -6.26 18.89 3.23
N TYR A 188 -5.62 18.15 2.32
CA TYR A 188 -4.18 17.91 2.40
C TYR A 188 -3.36 19.11 1.89
N THR A 189 -3.99 20.02 1.15
CA THR A 189 -3.36 21.21 0.56
C THR A 189 -2.69 22.11 1.60
N PRO A 190 -3.27 22.44 2.77
CA PRO A 190 -2.57 23.26 3.77
C PRO A 190 -1.32 22.57 4.33
N LEU A 191 -1.35 21.24 4.50
CA LEU A 191 -0.20 20.47 4.97
C LEU A 191 0.87 20.34 3.88
N SER A 192 0.47 20.08 2.64
CA SER A 192 1.38 20.08 1.47
C SER A 192 2.03 21.44 1.29
N ASN A 193 1.23 22.52 1.27
CA ASN A 193 1.74 23.89 1.13
C ASN A 193 2.65 24.30 2.29
N PHE A 194 2.35 23.83 3.51
CA PHE A 194 3.25 24.03 4.66
C PHE A 194 4.57 23.27 4.48
N ILE A 195 4.52 22.05 3.95
CA ILE A 195 5.72 21.27 3.62
C ILE A 195 6.53 21.98 2.53
N ASP A 196 5.90 22.32 1.40
CA ASP A 196 6.54 22.99 0.27
C ASP A 196 7.10 24.38 0.68
N GLY A 197 6.46 25.09 1.60
CA GLY A 197 6.91 26.40 2.09
C GLY A 197 7.98 26.36 3.19
N ARG A 198 8.19 25.23 3.87
CA ARG A 198 9.14 25.11 5.01
C ARG A 198 10.32 24.19 4.71
N PHE A 199 10.18 23.26 3.78
CA PHE A 199 11.25 22.34 3.40
C PHE A 199 11.77 22.70 1.99
N PRO A 200 13.09 22.94 1.82
CA PRO A 200 13.68 23.34 0.53
C PRO A 200 13.77 22.19 -0.49
N TYR A 201 13.14 21.05 -0.20
CA TYR A 201 13.23 19.82 -0.99
C TYR A 201 11.97 19.67 -1.82
N GLU A 202 11.94 20.37 -2.96
CA GLU A 202 10.90 20.14 -3.96
C GLU A 202 11.10 18.74 -4.54
N ILE A 203 10.25 17.79 -4.13
CA ILE A 203 9.96 16.65 -4.99
C ILE A 203 9.00 17.17 -6.04
N PRO A 204 9.42 17.33 -7.31
CA PRO A 204 8.52 17.82 -8.36
C PRO A 204 7.37 16.84 -8.54
N VAL A 205 6.19 17.37 -8.81
CA VAL A 205 4.98 16.55 -8.98
C VAL A 205 5.12 15.64 -10.21
N GLU A 206 5.86 16.09 -11.21
CA GLU A 206 6.24 15.35 -12.43
C GLU A 206 6.95 14.03 -12.10
N ASN A 207 7.81 14.03 -11.07
CA ASN A 207 8.48 12.82 -10.62
C ASN A 207 7.44 11.86 -10.03
N ILE A 208 6.52 12.34 -9.19
CA ILE A 208 5.47 11.51 -8.59
C ILE A 208 4.61 10.83 -9.67
N TYR A 209 4.21 11.55 -10.72
CA TYR A 209 3.47 10.96 -11.83
C TYR A 209 4.29 9.89 -12.57
N THR A 210 5.57 10.13 -12.82
CA THR A 210 6.46 9.16 -13.47
C THR A 210 6.53 7.86 -12.68
N PHE A 211 6.72 7.96 -11.36
CA PHE A 211 6.77 6.81 -10.47
C PHE A 211 5.42 6.09 -10.35
N GLN A 212 4.30 6.82 -10.37
CA GLN A 212 2.97 6.19 -10.45
C GLN A 212 2.80 5.39 -11.75
N GLN A 213 3.26 5.90 -12.89
CA GLN A 213 3.22 5.18 -14.16
C GLN A 213 4.13 3.95 -14.16
N GLU A 214 5.31 4.06 -13.56
CA GLU A 214 6.20 2.93 -13.37
C GLU A 214 5.55 1.85 -12.49
N ALA A 215 4.90 2.25 -11.39
CA ALA A 215 4.17 1.33 -10.52
C ALA A 215 3.07 0.58 -11.29
N LEU A 216 2.27 1.28 -12.10
CA LEU A 216 1.25 0.66 -12.94
C LEU A 216 1.83 -0.31 -13.97
N THR A 217 2.95 0.06 -14.60
CA THR A 217 3.64 -0.79 -15.58
C THR A 217 4.11 -2.09 -14.93
N ARG A 218 4.72 -2.00 -13.75
CA ARG A 218 5.17 -3.16 -12.97
C ARG A 218 4.00 -4.02 -12.48
N MET A 219 2.91 -3.40 -12.03
CA MET A 219 1.69 -4.11 -11.62
C MET A 219 1.10 -4.93 -12.77
N ILE A 220 1.03 -4.35 -13.98
CA ILE A 220 0.57 -5.04 -15.19
C ILE A 220 1.52 -6.19 -15.54
N GLU A 221 2.83 -5.95 -15.53
CA GLU A 221 3.84 -6.97 -15.81
C GLU A 221 3.73 -8.16 -14.83
N LEU A 222 3.59 -7.88 -13.53
CA LEU A 222 3.42 -8.90 -12.49
C LEU A 222 2.13 -9.71 -12.69
N LEU A 223 1.03 -9.07 -13.08
CA LEU A 223 -0.23 -9.78 -13.34
C LEU A 223 -0.13 -10.71 -14.56
N ASN A 224 0.63 -10.32 -15.59
CA ASN A 224 0.80 -11.11 -16.81
C ASN A 224 1.79 -12.28 -16.63
N ASN A 225 2.90 -12.05 -15.93
CA ASN A 225 3.99 -13.02 -15.81
C ASN A 225 3.96 -13.81 -14.49
N GLY A 226 3.15 -13.39 -13.52
CA GLY A 226 3.01 -14.08 -12.24
C GLY A 226 4.34 -14.26 -11.52
N ARG A 227 4.71 -15.53 -11.23
CA ARG A 227 5.98 -15.86 -10.54
C ARG A 227 7.24 -15.68 -11.39
N GLU A 228 7.10 -15.46 -12.69
CA GLU A 228 8.21 -15.24 -13.62
C GLU A 228 8.51 -13.74 -13.83
N SER A 229 7.73 -12.88 -13.17
CA SER A 229 7.86 -11.42 -13.24
C SER A 229 9.24 -10.93 -12.80
N GLN A 230 9.79 -9.96 -13.56
CA GLN A 230 11.06 -9.34 -13.22
C GLN A 230 11.00 -8.52 -11.93
N VAL A 231 9.82 -7.99 -11.59
CA VAL A 231 9.59 -7.16 -10.39
C VAL A 231 9.91 -7.94 -9.10
N LEU A 232 9.79 -9.26 -9.13
CA LEU A 232 10.10 -10.13 -7.98
C LEU A 232 11.59 -10.12 -7.58
N LYS A 233 12.48 -9.63 -8.46
CA LYS A 233 13.91 -9.44 -8.16
C LYS A 233 14.15 -8.26 -7.22
N GLU A 234 13.19 -7.34 -7.13
CA GLU A 234 13.22 -6.20 -6.22
C GLU A 234 12.38 -6.52 -4.99
N HIS A 235 12.88 -6.20 -3.80
CA HIS A 235 12.11 -6.42 -2.57
C HIS A 235 11.13 -5.26 -2.35
N PRO A 236 9.87 -5.50 -1.93
CA PRO A 236 8.89 -4.46 -1.57
C PRO A 236 9.21 -3.67 -0.30
N LEU A 237 10.44 -3.82 0.22
CA LEU A 237 11.00 -3.01 1.32
C LEU A 237 12.35 -2.41 0.89
N GLY A 238 12.63 -2.40 -0.41
CA GLY A 238 13.84 -1.88 -1.02
C GLY A 238 15.05 -2.74 -0.65
N ARG A 239 16.14 -2.10 -0.21
CA ARG A 239 17.28 -2.83 0.36
C ARG A 239 16.99 -3.18 1.80
N TYR A 240 16.04 -4.07 2.05
CA TYR A 240 16.08 -4.88 3.26
C TYR A 240 17.29 -5.79 3.12
N GLN A 241 18.48 -5.23 3.40
CA GLN A 241 19.74 -5.96 3.33
C GLN A 241 19.60 -7.17 4.23
N ARG A 242 20.00 -8.32 3.69
CA ARG A 242 20.58 -9.43 4.43
C ARG A 242 21.51 -8.88 5.52
N LYS A 243 20.99 -8.59 6.71
CA LYS A 243 21.75 -8.64 7.95
C LYS A 243 21.51 -10.01 8.54
N ALA A 244 22.03 -11.00 7.82
CA ALA A 244 22.28 -12.34 8.31
C ALA A 244 23.66 -12.72 7.77
N SER A 245 24.66 -12.13 8.41
CA SER A 245 26.02 -12.64 8.51
C SER A 245 26.42 -12.46 9.97
#